data_AF-A0A3D5YFE5-F1
#
_entry.id   AF-A0A3D5YFE5-F1
#
_cell.length_a   1.000
_cell.length_b   1.000
_cell.length_c   1.000
_cell.angle_alpha   90.00
_cell.angle_beta   90.00
_cell.angle_gamma   90.00
#
_symmetry.space_group_name_H-M   'P 1'
#
loop_
_entity.id
_entity.type
_entity.pdbx_description
1 polymer ?
#
loop_
_entity_poly.entity_id
_entity_poly.type
_entity_poly.pdbx_seq_one_letter_code
_entity_poly.pdbx_strand_id
1 'polypeptide(L)' 'MLYFIPTPIGNKEDITLRALRMLKELKYLLCEDTRTTMKLLQMYEINFSDKQLSSLTSFTEQGKMNHYLNILKEHDV' A
#
# COMPACT_ATOMS: atom_id res chain seq x y z
N MET A 1 1.12 7.05 -11.59
CA MET A 1 2.43 7.11 -10.88
C MET A 1 2.54 6.00 -9.84
N LEU A 2 3.66 5.25 -9.82
CA LEU A 2 3.91 4.15 -8.87
C LEU A 2 4.93 4.56 -7.79
N TYR A 3 4.63 4.25 -6.52
CA TYR A 3 5.51 4.52 -5.39
C TYR A 3 5.86 3.24 -4.64
N PHE A 4 7.15 3.07 -4.34
CA PHE A 4 7.64 2.03 -3.44
C PHE A 4 7.89 2.64 -2.06
N ILE A 5 7.13 2.18 -1.07
CA ILE A 5 7.18 2.69 0.29
C ILE A 5 7.78 1.61 1.19
N PRO A 6 8.99 1.81 1.76
CA PRO A 6 9.54 0.87 2.71
C PRO A 6 8.74 0.90 4.02
N THR A 7 8.50 -0.26 4.60
CA THR A 7 7.92 -0.40 5.94
C THR A 7 9.01 -0.69 6.96
N PRO A 8 8.89 -0.20 8.21
CA PRO A 8 9.83 -0.54 9.26
C PRO A 8 9.89 -2.04 9.54
N ILE A 9 11.09 -2.54 9.84
CA ILE A 9 11.34 -3.97 10.11
C ILE A 9 11.26 -4.32 11.61
N GLY A 10 10.95 -3.34 12.47
CA GLY A 10 10.80 -3.57 13.91
C GLY A 10 10.44 -2.31 14.68
N ASN A 11 11.21 -1.23 14.53
CA ASN A 11 10.98 0.01 15.27
C ASN A 11 10.04 0.96 14.51
N LYS A 12 9.04 1.52 15.21
CA LYS A 12 8.06 2.45 14.61
C LYS A 12 8.69 3.78 14.18
N GLU A 13 9.79 4.16 14.81
CA GLU A 13 10.47 5.44 14.52
C GLU A 13 11.30 5.39 13.23
N ASP A 14 11.53 4.20 12.66
CA ASP A 14 12.31 4.04 11.43
C ASP A 14 11.51 4.44 10.17
N ILE A 15 10.23 4.79 10.32
CA ILE A 15 9.41 5.25 9.20
C ILE A 15 9.71 6.73 8.87
N THR A 16 9.83 7.04 7.58
CA THR A 16 10.05 8.43 7.15
C THR A 16 8.75 9.23 7.15
N LEU A 17 8.83 10.54 7.41
CA LEU A 17 7.68 11.46 7.30
C LEU A 17 7.04 11.42 5.90
N ARG A 18 7.86 11.24 4.86
CA ARG A 18 7.36 11.08 3.48
C ARG A 18 6.54 9.81 3.32
N ALA A 19 6.99 8.67 3.85
CA ALA A 19 6.24 7.42 3.81
C ALA A 19 4.88 7.57 4.52
N LEU A 20 4.85 8.18 5.70
CA LEU A 20 3.61 8.45 6.42
C LEU A 20 2.64 9.33 5.62
N ARG A 21 3.15 10.40 5.01
CA ARG A 21 2.34 11.27 4.15
C ARG A 21 1.75 10.51 2.96
N MET A 22 2.58 9.75 2.24
CA MET A 22 2.14 8.95 1.10
C MET A 22 1.09 7.92 1.50
N LEU A 23 1.28 7.21 2.61
CA LEU A 23 0.29 6.24 3.12
C LEU A 23 -1.05 6.89 3.46
N LYS A 24 -1.06 8.15 3.90
CA LYS A 24 -2.28 8.93 4.15
C LYS A 24 -2.97 9.40 2.85
N GLU A 25 -2.21 9.78 1.83
CA GLU A 25 -2.74 10.36 0.59
C GLU A 25 -3.16 9.30 -0.46
N LEU A 26 -2.48 8.15 -0.50
CA LEU A 26 -2.73 7.14 -1.52
C LEU A 26 -4.06 6.42 -1.29
N LYS A 27 -4.84 6.27 -2.37
CA LYS A 27 -6.09 5.52 -2.41
C LYS A 27 -5.87 4.02 -2.58
N TYR A 28 -4.90 3.63 -3.41
CA TYR A 28 -4.59 2.23 -3.70
C TYR A 28 -3.31 1.81 -2.99
N LEU A 29 -3.38 0.71 -2.24
CA LEU A 29 -2.26 0.16 -1.49
C LEU A 29 -2.10 -1.32 -1.85
N LEU A 30 -1.02 -1.64 -2.57
CA LEU A 30 -0.62 -3.00 -2.87
C LEU A 30 0.42 -3.45 -1.85
N CYS A 31 0.16 -4.56 -1.16
CA CYS A 31 1.03 -5.07 -0.09
C CYS A 31 1.11 -6.59 -0.14
N GLU A 32 2.16 -7.19 0.43
CA GLU A 32 2.29 -8.65 0.46
C GLU A 32 1.22 -9.29 1.36
N ASP A 33 1.13 -8.81 2.62
CA ASP A 33 0.11 -9.21 3.59
C ASP A 33 -0.72 -7.98 4.02
N THR A 34 -2.02 -8.02 3.71
CA THR A 34 -2.98 -6.97 4.07
C THR A 34 -3.17 -6.87 5.58
N ARG A 35 -3.03 -7.96 6.33
CA ARG A 35 -3.22 -7.97 7.80
C ARG A 35 -2.10 -7.24 8.50
N THR A 36 -0.86 -7.48 8.07
CA THR A 36 0.32 -6.77 8.59
C THR A 36 0.24 -5.29 8.24
N THR A 37 -0.18 -4.97 7.02
CA THR A 37 -0.32 -3.58 6.57
C THR A 37 -1.46 -2.86 7.30
N MET A 38 -2.60 -3.51 7.57
CA MET A 38 -3.67 -2.95 8.40
C MET A 38 -3.17 -2.61 9.81
N LYS A 39 -2.43 -3.53 10.45
CA LYS A 39 -1.83 -3.27 11.77
C LYS A 39 -0.86 -2.08 11.72
N LEU A 40 -0.04 -1.98 10.67
CA LEU A 40 0.87 -0.86 10.46
C LEU A 40 0.11 0.47 10.37
N LEU A 41 -0.94 0.53 9.56
CA LEU A 41 -1.77 1.73 9.40
C LEU A 41 -2.46 2.12 10.72
N GLN A 42 -3.00 1.15 11.45
CA GLN A 42 -3.58 1.36 12.78
C GLN A 42 -2.54 1.90 13.77
N MET A 43 -1.32 1.37 13.77
CA MET A 43 -0.24 1.83 14.65
C MET A 43 0.15 3.29 14.45
N TYR A 44 -0.04 3.83 13.23
CA TYR A 44 0.23 5.23 12.91
C TYR A 44 -1.04 6.09 12.82
N GLU A 45 -2.17 5.55 13.29
CA GLU A 45 -3.47 6.24 13.28
C GLU A 45 -3.87 6.74 11.88
N ILE A 46 -3.48 5.99 10.85
CA ILE A 46 -3.83 6.27 9.47
C ILE A 46 -5.20 5.65 9.20
N ASN A 47 -6.21 6.49 8.90
CA ASN A 47 -7.49 5.99 8.43
C ASN A 47 -7.33 5.29 7.07
N PHE A 48 -7.93 4.13 6.92
CA PHE A 48 -7.90 3.33 5.70
C PHE A 48 -9.30 2.89 5.23
N SER A 49 -10.38 3.47 5.77
CA SER A 49 -11.75 3.17 5.37
C SER A 49 -12.05 3.52 3.91
N ASP A 50 -11.36 4.52 3.37
CA ASP A 50 -11.44 5.01 2.00
C ASP A 50 -10.41 4.36 1.05
N LYS A 51 -9.53 3.51 1.58
CA LYS A 51 -8.40 2.94 0.85
C LYS A 51 -8.71 1.55 0.32
N GLN A 52 -8.27 1.29 -0.91
CA GLN A 52 -8.31 -0.03 -1.52
C GLN A 52 -7.02 -0.79 -1.20
N LEU A 53 -7.05 -1.56 -0.12
CA LEU A 53 -5.95 -2.41 0.32
C LEU A 53 -6.03 -3.77 -0.36
N SER A 54 -5.02 -4.14 -1.13
CA SER A 54 -5.00 -5.39 -1.89
C SER A 54 -3.68 -6.14 -1.72
N SER A 55 -3.77 -7.48 -1.67
CA SER A 55 -2.59 -8.35 -1.61
C SER A 55 -1.94 -8.55 -2.99
N LEU A 56 -0.61 -8.49 -3.02
CA LEU A 56 0.25 -8.78 -4.16
C LEU A 56 1.38 -9.70 -3.69
N THR A 57 1.31 -10.97 -4.10
CA THR A 57 2.29 -12.02 -3.83
C THR A 57 2.72 -12.74 -5.11
N SER A 58 3.71 -13.63 -5.02
CA SER A 58 4.16 -14.47 -6.14
C SER A 58 3.07 -15.40 -6.72
N PHE A 59 2.00 -15.66 -5.98
CA PHE A 59 0.88 -16.52 -6.39
C PHE A 59 -0.35 -15.72 -6.86
N THR A 60 -0.18 -14.42 -7.10
CA THR A 60 -1.28 -13.57 -7.56
C THR A 60 -1.73 -14.00 -8.95
N GLU A 61 -3.01 -14.31 -9.09
CA GLU A 61 -3.58 -14.70 -10.38
C GLU A 61 -3.41 -13.60 -11.44
N GLN A 62 -3.24 -14.04 -12.69
CA GLN A 62 -3.01 -13.13 -13.81
C GLN A 62 -4.17 -12.14 -14.03
N GLY A 63 -5.42 -12.54 -13.73
CA GLY A 63 -6.57 -11.65 -13.78
C GLY A 63 -6.44 -10.46 -12.81
N LYS A 64 -5.98 -10.73 -11.57
CA LYS A 64 -5.77 -9.70 -10.56
C LYS A 64 -4.57 -8.81 -10.90
N MET A 65 -3.50 -9.39 -11.46
CA MET A 65 -2.36 -8.61 -11.97
C MET A 65 -2.78 -7.64 -13.08
N ASN A 66 -3.60 -8.09 -14.03
CA ASN A 66 -4.12 -7.23 -15.09
C ASN A 66 -4.96 -6.08 -14.53
N HIS A 67 -5.75 -6.33 -13.48
CA HIS A 67 -6.49 -5.28 -12.78
C HIS A 67 -5.56 -4.20 -12.20
N TYR A 68 -4.45 -4.58 -11.54
CA TYR A 68 -3.48 -3.62 -11.03
C TYR A 68 -2.79 -2.82 -12.14
N LEU A 69 -2.44 -3.47 -13.26
CA LEU A 69 -1.86 -2.78 -14.41
C LEU A 69 -2.84 -1.77 -15.03
N ASN A 70 -4.13 -2.09 -15.06
CA ASN A 70 -5.15 -1.16 -15.54
C ASN A 70 -5.28 0.05 -14.62
N ILE A 71 -5.29 -0.15 -13.29
CA ILE A 71 -5.28 0.96 -12.33
C ILE A 71 -4.10 1.90 -12.59
N LEU A 72 -2.90 1.34 -12.81
CA LEU A 72 -1.70 2.12 -13.10
C LEU A 72 -1.84 2.92 -14.40
N LYS A 73 -2.38 2.32 -15.47
CA LYS A 73 -2.59 3.00 -16.76
C LYS A 73 -3.64 4.11 -16.70
N GLU A 74 -4.72 3.90 -15.96
CA GLU A 74 -5.80 4.90 -15.83
C GLU A 74 -5.39 6.11 -14.98
N HIS A 75 -4.42 5.93 -14.07
CA HIS A 75 -3.95 6.95 -13.14
C HIS A 75 -2.49 7.35 -13.37
N ASP A 76 -1.93 7.00 -14.53
CA ASP A 76 -0.71 7.62 -15.06
C ASP A 76 -1.13 8.87 -15.84
N VAL A 77 -0.69 10.02 -15.33
CA VAL A 77 -0.72 11.32 -16.03
C VAL A 77 0.65 11.51 -16.66
#